data_AF-A0A2H6MZ64-F1
#
_entry.id   AF-A0A2H6MZ64-F1
#
_cell.length_a   1.000
_cell.length_b   1.000
_cell.length_c   1.000
_cell.angle_alpha   90.00
_cell.angle_beta   90.00
_cell.angle_gamma   90.00
#
_symmetry.space_group_name_H-M   'P 1'
#
loop_
_entity.id
_entity.type
_entity.pdbx_description
1 polymer ?
#
loop_
_entity_poly.entity_id
_entity_poly.type
_entity_poly.pdbx_seq_one_letter_code
_entity_poly.pdbx_strand_id
1 'polypeptide(L)'
;TVMFSMKYLVLLKYLMDMGCDANSCFKCSYGCGPHPPIDTRRDRYNDSAVNNDNKIVQFCEMVSTPEMSRWAGPIIDVLLDYVGNVQLCSQLKEQIDSYEGWSNIKVKAELPRPLAHFCRIKIRIVIGKNRLSLIDTLPLPRRLIRYLQYDSTQ
;
A
#
# COMPACT_ATOMS: atom_id res chain seq x y z
N THR A 1 -9.42 -2.52 -8.49
CA THR A 1 -8.29 -2.35 -9.44
C THR A 1 -6.95 -2.68 -8.81
N VAL A 2 -6.54 -2.04 -7.70
CA VAL A 2 -5.24 -2.31 -7.03
C VAL A 2 -5.06 -3.77 -6.61
N MET A 3 -6.12 -4.42 -6.10
CA MET A 3 -6.11 -5.84 -5.70
C MET A 3 -5.75 -6.82 -6.82
N PHE A 4 -6.03 -6.48 -8.09
CA PHE A 4 -5.69 -7.32 -9.24
C PHE A 4 -4.21 -7.24 -9.62
N SER A 5 -3.57 -6.11 -9.33
CA SER A 5 -2.18 -5.80 -9.72
C SER A 5 -1.13 -6.29 -8.73
N MET A 6 -1.56 -6.88 -7.61
CA MET A 6 -0.68 -7.33 -6.53
C MET A 6 0.33 -8.41 -6.96
N LYS A 7 0.04 -9.19 -8.00
CA LYS A 7 1.01 -10.15 -8.55
C LYS A 7 2.18 -9.51 -9.30
N TYR A 8 2.07 -8.24 -9.70
CA TYR A 8 3.07 -7.56 -10.54
C TYR A 8 3.38 -6.17 -9.99
N LEU A 9 4.46 -6.04 -9.23
CA LEU A 9 4.88 -4.77 -8.60
C LEU A 9 5.07 -3.63 -9.60
N VAL A 10 5.53 -3.92 -10.81
CA VAL A 10 5.67 -2.94 -11.90
C VAL A 10 4.31 -2.36 -12.30
N LEU A 11 3.29 -3.22 -12.44
CA LEU A 11 1.94 -2.78 -12.76
C LEU A 11 1.31 -2.00 -11.60
N LEU A 12 1.55 -2.43 -10.36
CA LEU A 12 1.12 -1.71 -9.18
C LEU A 12 1.73 -0.30 -9.15
N LYS A 13 3.04 -0.18 -9.33
CA LYS A 13 3.75 1.11 -9.41
C LYS A 13 3.16 1.99 -10.50
N TYR A 14 2.94 1.46 -11.69
CA TYR A 14 2.33 2.20 -12.80
C TYR A 14 0.94 2.74 -12.45
N LEU A 15 0.08 1.93 -11.83
CA LEU A 15 -1.25 2.38 -11.39
C LEU A 15 -1.16 3.49 -10.33
N MET A 16 -0.21 3.39 -9.41
CA MET A 16 0.03 4.43 -8.42
C MET A 16 0.56 5.72 -9.07
N ASP A 17 1.48 5.61 -10.04
CA ASP A 17 1.96 6.72 -10.86
C ASP A 17 0.77 7.39 -11.61
N MET A 18 -0.22 6.62 -12.06
CA MET A 18 -1.45 7.13 -12.70
C MET A 18 -2.50 7.68 -11.72
N GLY A 19 -2.17 7.80 -10.43
CA GLY A 19 -3.01 8.45 -9.42
C GLY A 19 -4.12 7.58 -8.85
N CYS A 20 -3.94 6.25 -8.82
CA CYS A 20 -4.81 5.39 -8.02
C CYS A 20 -4.72 5.75 -6.52
N ASP A 21 -5.84 5.64 -5.80
CA ASP A 21 -5.91 5.98 -4.38
C ASP A 21 -5.31 4.88 -3.49
N ALA A 22 -4.02 4.99 -3.20
CA ALA A 22 -3.33 4.11 -2.25
C ALA A 22 -3.87 4.24 -0.81
N ASN A 23 -4.43 5.40 -0.41
CA ASN A 23 -4.92 5.58 0.96
C ASN A 23 -6.11 4.66 1.25
N SER A 24 -6.92 4.35 0.25
CA SER A 24 -8.02 3.39 0.38
C SER A 24 -7.56 2.01 0.86
N CYS A 25 -6.33 1.60 0.54
CA CYS A 25 -5.77 0.31 0.98
C CYS A 25 -5.50 0.29 2.49
N PHE A 26 -5.27 1.45 3.11
CA PHE A 26 -5.00 1.54 4.55
C PHE A 26 -6.23 1.97 5.37
N LYS A 27 -7.40 2.11 4.73
CA LYS A 27 -8.67 2.33 5.43
C LYS A 27 -9.20 0.97 5.91
N CYS A 28 -9.18 0.77 7.21
CA CYS A 28 -9.74 -0.41 7.85
C CYS A 28 -10.87 -0.01 8.80
N SER A 29 -11.99 -0.73 8.71
CA SER A 29 -13.16 -0.56 9.59
C SER A 29 -12.88 -0.90 11.06
N TYR A 30 -11.95 -1.82 11.32
CA TYR A 30 -11.56 -2.20 12.69
C TYR A 30 -10.42 -1.33 13.24
N GLY A 31 -9.69 -0.61 12.38
CA GLY A 31 -8.60 0.27 12.80
C GLY A 31 -7.55 -0.47 13.65
N CYS A 32 -7.19 0.10 14.80
CA CYS A 32 -6.27 -0.53 15.75
C CYS A 32 -6.94 -1.56 16.68
N GLY A 33 -8.26 -1.77 16.56
CA GLY A 33 -9.00 -2.75 17.35
C GLY A 33 -8.72 -4.19 16.91
N PRO A 34 -9.16 -5.19 17.68
CA PRO A 34 -9.00 -6.59 17.30
C PRO A 34 -9.83 -6.91 16.05
N HIS A 35 -9.25 -7.70 15.14
CA HIS A 35 -9.97 -8.23 13.99
C HIS A 35 -10.65 -9.56 14.36
N PRO A 36 -11.81 -9.89 13.77
CA PRO A 36 -12.37 -11.22 13.89
C PRO A 36 -11.39 -12.27 13.33
N PRO A 37 -11.40 -13.52 13.86
CA PRO A 37 -10.56 -14.59 13.32
C PRO A 37 -10.76 -14.74 11.81
N ILE A 38 -9.66 -14.91 11.07
CA ILE A 38 -9.72 -15.17 9.63
C ILE A 38 -10.34 -16.54 9.44
N ASP A 39 -11.59 -16.58 8.98
CA ASP A 39 -12.25 -17.82 8.62
C ASP A 39 -11.67 -18.33 7.30
N THR A 40 -10.74 -19.28 7.38
CA THR A 40 -10.10 -19.93 6.22
C THR A 40 -11.06 -20.80 5.41
N ARG A 41 -12.32 -20.93 5.85
CA ARG A 41 -13.37 -21.78 5.27
C ARG A 41 -14.36 -21.06 4.37
N ARG A 42 -13.97 -19.98 3.69
CA ARG A 42 -14.79 -19.45 2.59
C ARG A 42 -14.65 -20.31 1.34
N ASP A 43 -15.17 -21.54 1.40
CA ASP A 43 -15.61 -22.26 0.22
C ASP A 43 -16.72 -21.42 -0.42
N ARG A 44 -16.36 -20.65 -1.45
CA ARG A 44 -17.28 -19.76 -2.19
C ARG A 44 -18.46 -20.48 -2.84
N TYR A 45 -18.58 -21.80 -2.67
CA TYR A 45 -19.58 -22.64 -3.32
C TYR A 45 -20.67 -23.18 -2.40
N ASN A 46 -20.53 -23.09 -1.06
CA ASN A 46 -21.32 -23.99 -0.21
C ASN A 46 -21.79 -23.43 1.14
N ASP A 47 -22.05 -22.13 1.27
CA ASP A 47 -22.69 -21.61 2.49
C ASP A 47 -24.07 -21.01 2.19
N SER A 48 -25.10 -21.75 2.62
CA SER A 48 -26.51 -21.39 2.56
C SER A 48 -26.95 -20.83 3.91
N ALA A 49 -27.35 -19.55 3.90
CA ALA A 49 -27.75 -18.69 5.03
C ALA A 49 -26.56 -18.30 5.93
N VAL A 50 -26.22 -17.03 6.13
CA VAL A 50 -27.04 -16.00 6.80
C VAL A 50 -26.48 -14.61 6.46
N ASN A 51 -27.36 -13.66 6.14
CA ASN A 51 -27.20 -12.19 6.20
C ASN A 51 -25.79 -11.64 6.50
N ASN A 52 -25.10 -11.10 5.49
CA ASN A 52 -24.08 -10.09 5.74
C ASN A 52 -23.97 -9.16 4.53
N ASP A 53 -24.43 -7.93 4.70
CA ASP A 53 -24.39 -6.81 3.75
C ASP A 53 -23.09 -6.82 2.95
N ASN A 54 -23.17 -7.05 1.64
CA ASN A 54 -22.22 -6.66 0.58
C ASN A 54 -20.79 -6.28 1.06
N LYS A 55 -20.14 -7.15 1.85
CA LYS A 55 -18.99 -6.72 2.67
C LYS A 55 -17.78 -6.69 1.78
N ILE A 56 -17.43 -5.49 1.32
CA ILE A 56 -16.27 -5.25 0.47
C ILE A 56 -15.04 -5.78 1.20
N VAL A 57 -14.34 -6.73 0.60
CA VAL A 57 -13.11 -7.31 1.15
C VAL A 57 -12.10 -6.20 1.39
N GLN A 58 -11.59 -6.12 2.62
CA GLN A 58 -10.62 -5.10 3.01
C GLN A 58 -9.19 -5.56 2.68
N PHE A 59 -8.29 -4.61 2.38
CA PHE A 59 -6.90 -4.92 2.04
C PHE A 59 -6.19 -5.74 3.11
N CYS A 60 -6.36 -5.38 4.39
CA CYS A 60 -5.77 -6.08 5.53
C CYS A 60 -6.24 -7.55 5.63
N GLU A 61 -7.49 -7.84 5.28
CA GLU A 61 -8.03 -9.21 5.28
C GLU A 61 -7.40 -10.00 4.13
N MET A 62 -7.28 -9.40 2.95
CA MET A 62 -6.70 -10.02 1.76
C MET A 62 -5.21 -10.35 1.94
N VAL A 63 -4.40 -9.43 2.47
CA VAL A 63 -2.96 -9.70 2.65
C VAL A 63 -2.66 -10.64 3.82
N SER A 64 -3.63 -10.86 4.71
CA SER A 64 -3.46 -11.79 5.83
C SER A 64 -3.83 -13.23 5.47
N THR A 65 -4.32 -13.51 4.26
CA THR A 65 -4.60 -14.89 3.87
C THR A 65 -3.29 -15.67 3.67
N PRO A 66 -3.25 -16.98 3.97
CA PRO A 66 -2.01 -17.78 3.87
C PRO A 66 -1.35 -17.76 2.49
N GLU A 67 -2.14 -17.58 1.42
CA GLU A 67 -1.66 -17.53 0.05
C GLU A 67 -0.90 -16.23 -0.26
N MET A 68 -1.25 -15.13 0.41
CA MET A 68 -0.73 -13.80 0.13
C MET A 68 0.26 -13.31 1.19
N SER A 69 0.09 -13.71 2.45
CA SER A 69 0.84 -13.18 3.59
C SER A 69 2.34 -13.21 3.39
N ARG A 70 2.89 -14.27 2.79
CA ARG A 70 4.34 -14.39 2.56
C ARG A 70 4.93 -13.41 1.54
N TRP A 71 4.12 -12.89 0.63
CA TRP A 71 4.59 -12.06 -0.49
C TRP A 71 3.98 -10.65 -0.48
N ALA A 72 3.21 -10.31 0.57
CA ALA A 72 2.54 -9.02 0.69
C ALA A 72 3.50 -7.85 0.95
N GLY A 73 4.67 -8.11 1.55
CA GLY A 73 5.62 -7.07 1.94
C GLY A 73 5.94 -6.07 0.82
N PRO A 74 6.44 -6.51 -0.34
CA PRO A 74 6.73 -5.60 -1.46
C PRO A 74 5.52 -4.81 -1.96
N ILE A 75 4.31 -5.35 -1.87
CA ILE A 75 3.07 -4.64 -2.22
C ILE A 75 2.82 -3.50 -1.22
N ILE A 76 2.91 -3.82 0.09
CA ILE A 76 2.75 -2.84 1.16
C ILE A 76 3.81 -1.74 1.04
N ASP A 77 5.06 -2.12 0.75
CA ASP A 77 6.17 -1.20 0.56
C ASP A 77 5.87 -0.18 -0.55
N VAL A 78 5.45 -0.65 -1.72
CA VAL A 78 5.07 0.22 -2.84
C VAL A 78 3.88 1.12 -2.45
N LEU A 79 2.85 0.60 -1.78
CA LEU A 79 1.71 1.42 -1.37
C LEU A 79 2.12 2.52 -0.38
N LEU A 80 3.01 2.21 0.57
CA LEU A 80 3.55 3.17 1.54
C LEU A 80 4.37 4.30 0.90
N ASP A 81 4.83 4.15 -0.34
CA ASP A 81 5.54 5.20 -1.06
C ASP A 81 4.63 6.34 -1.54
N TYR A 82 3.34 6.05 -1.76
CA TYR A 82 2.35 6.98 -2.34
C TYR A 82 1.34 7.53 -1.32
N VAL A 83 1.42 7.12 -0.05
CA VAL A 83 0.59 7.63 1.03
C VAL A 83 1.44 8.37 2.04
N GLY A 84 0.88 9.40 2.68
CA GLY A 84 1.56 10.14 3.74
C GLY A 84 1.59 9.39 5.06
N ASN A 85 1.23 10.06 6.15
CA ASN A 85 0.98 9.37 7.42
C ASN A 85 -0.29 8.50 7.27
N VAL A 86 -0.14 7.20 7.47
CA VAL A 86 -1.25 6.25 7.54
C VAL A 86 -1.14 5.47 8.85
N GLN A 87 -2.28 5.25 9.50
CA GLN A 87 -2.34 4.37 10.66
C GLN A 87 -2.64 2.96 10.16
N LEU A 88 -1.67 2.06 10.28
CA LEU A 88 -1.90 0.65 9.98
C LEU A 88 -2.87 0.05 11.02
N CYS A 89 -3.80 -0.78 10.54
CA CYS A 89 -4.64 -1.57 11.43
C CYS A 89 -3.82 -2.61 12.20
N SER A 90 -4.37 -3.11 13.30
CA SER A 90 -3.70 -4.11 14.16
C SER A 90 -3.29 -5.35 13.36
N GLN A 91 -4.16 -5.82 12.46
CA GLN A 91 -3.89 -6.96 11.59
C GLN A 91 -2.68 -6.75 10.67
N LEU A 92 -2.59 -5.60 10.00
CA LEU A 92 -1.45 -5.27 9.14
C LEU A 92 -0.15 -5.13 9.94
N LYS A 93 -0.23 -4.55 11.15
CA LYS A 93 0.90 -4.42 12.05
C LYS A 93 1.43 -5.80 12.46
N GLU A 94 0.55 -6.69 12.91
CA GLU A 94 0.90 -8.06 13.29
C GLU A 94 1.54 -8.82 12.12
N GLN A 95 0.96 -8.72 10.92
CA GLN A 95 1.54 -9.35 9.73
C GLN A 95 2.95 -8.82 9.43
N ILE A 96 3.16 -7.50 9.50
CA ILE A 96 4.49 -6.92 9.26
C ILE A 96 5.48 -7.30 10.36
N ASP A 97 5.04 -7.34 11.61
CA ASP A 97 5.87 -7.72 12.76
C ASP A 97 6.24 -9.22 12.75
N SER A 98 5.42 -10.06 12.12
CA SER A 98 5.66 -11.51 12.06
C SER A 98 6.80 -11.94 11.13
N TYR A 99 7.25 -11.07 10.21
CA TYR A 99 8.30 -11.37 9.23
C TYR A 99 9.52 -10.44 9.39
N GLU A 100 10.65 -10.97 9.88
CA GLU A 100 11.90 -10.21 10.06
C GLU A 100 12.41 -9.53 8.77
N GLY A 101 12.18 -10.17 7.61
CA GLY A 101 12.56 -9.64 6.30
C GLY A 101 11.84 -8.35 5.90
N TRP A 102 10.83 -7.91 6.66
CA TRP A 102 10.05 -6.70 6.39
C TRP A 102 10.38 -5.55 7.36
N SER A 103 11.52 -5.64 8.06
CA SER A 103 12.01 -4.58 8.96
C SER A 103 12.08 -3.19 8.28
N ASN A 104 12.47 -3.13 7.01
CA ASN A 104 12.46 -1.88 6.23
C ASN A 104 11.04 -1.33 6.04
N ILE A 105 10.04 -2.18 5.82
CA ILE A 105 8.64 -1.80 5.68
C ILE A 105 8.10 -1.31 7.02
N LYS A 106 8.48 -1.95 8.13
CA LYS A 106 8.13 -1.52 9.48
C LYS A 106 8.62 -0.10 9.74
N VAL A 107 9.91 0.16 9.54
CA VAL A 107 10.50 1.51 9.68
C VAL A 107 9.84 2.51 8.73
N LYS A 108 9.49 2.09 7.51
CA LYS A 108 8.75 2.93 6.56
C LYS A 108 7.35 3.27 7.08
N ALA A 109 6.65 2.34 7.71
CA ALA A 109 5.30 2.56 8.23
C ALA A 109 5.26 3.37 9.53
N GLU A 110 6.40 3.56 10.20
CA GLU A 110 6.49 4.34 11.44
C GLU A 110 6.12 5.82 11.22
N LEU A 111 5.54 6.40 12.28
CA LEU A 111 5.09 7.77 12.31
C LEU A 111 5.96 8.59 13.29
N PRO A 112 6.32 9.84 12.95
CA PRO A 112 5.95 10.55 11.73
C PRO A 112 6.83 10.16 10.54
N ARG A 113 6.25 10.16 9.33
CA ARG A 113 7.03 9.98 8.09
C ARG A 113 7.98 11.17 7.87
N PRO A 114 9.17 10.98 7.26
CA PRO A 114 10.11 12.08 7.03
C PRO A 114 9.52 13.22 6.18
N LEU A 115 9.93 14.47 6.43
CA LEU A 115 9.48 15.63 5.66
C LEU A 115 9.76 15.49 4.15
N ALA A 116 10.92 14.93 3.78
CA ALA A 116 11.27 14.68 2.38
C ALA A 116 10.20 13.84 1.65
N HIS A 117 9.64 12.85 2.34
CA HIS A 117 8.59 12.00 1.80
C HIS A 117 7.28 12.77 1.58
N PHE A 118 6.89 13.62 2.54
CA PHE A 118 5.76 14.54 2.36
C PHE A 118 5.98 15.52 1.21
N CYS A 119 7.17 16.08 1.08
CA CYS A 119 7.53 16.95 -0.04
C CYS A 119 7.37 16.21 -1.37
N ARG A 120 7.85 14.97 -1.48
CA ARG A 120 7.67 14.14 -2.70
C ARG A 120 6.20 13.96 -3.04
N ILE A 121 5.37 13.57 -2.07
CA ILE A 121 3.93 13.40 -2.29
C ILE A 121 3.30 14.71 -2.75
N LYS A 122 3.56 15.81 -2.04
CA LYS A 122 2.96 17.11 -2.35
C LYS A 122 3.36 17.60 -3.74
N ILE A 123 4.65 17.50 -4.09
CA ILE A 123 5.16 17.86 -5.41
C ILE A 123 4.48 17.03 -6.49
N ARG A 124 4.39 15.71 -6.33
CA ARG A 124 3.74 14.83 -7.32
C ARG A 124 2.25 15.11 -7.48
N ILE A 125 1.54 15.45 -6.41
CA ILE A 125 0.14 15.90 -6.48
C ILE A 125 0.01 17.17 -7.32
N VAL A 126 0.89 18.16 -7.08
CA VAL A 126 0.87 19.44 -7.81
C VAL A 126 1.23 19.28 -9.28
N ILE A 127 2.22 18.44 -9.60
CA ILE A 127 2.59 18.11 -10.99
C ILE A 127 1.42 17.40 -11.68
N GLY A 128 0.76 16.49 -10.96
CA GLY A 128 -0.34 15.70 -11.47
C GLY A 128 0.12 14.56 -12.37
N LYS A 129 -0.69 13.49 -12.44
CA LYS A 129 -0.37 12.24 -13.15
C LYS A 129 0.05 12.43 -14.62
N ASN A 130 -0.59 13.37 -15.32
CA ASN A 130 -0.36 13.60 -16.76
C ASN A 130 0.99 14.26 -17.06
N ARG A 131 1.64 14.87 -16.07
CA ARG A 131 2.91 15.62 -16.23
C ARG A 131 4.07 14.98 -15.48
N LEU A 132 3.88 13.79 -14.91
CA LEU A 132 4.95 13.04 -14.23
C LEU A 132 6.14 12.76 -15.15
N SER A 133 5.88 12.54 -16.44
CA SER A 133 6.92 12.38 -17.47
C SER A 133 7.76 13.64 -17.69
N LEU A 134 7.29 14.82 -17.26
CA LEU A 134 7.98 16.10 -17.39
C LEU A 134 8.78 16.49 -16.14
N ILE A 135 8.85 15.63 -15.11
CA ILE A 135 9.61 15.93 -13.88
C ILE A 135 11.09 16.24 -14.18
N ASP A 136 11.64 15.58 -15.19
CA ASP A 136 13.02 15.75 -15.66
C ASP A 136 13.31 17.15 -16.24
N THR A 137 12.27 17.89 -16.63
CA THR A 137 12.37 19.27 -17.13
C THR A 137 12.52 20.31 -16.01
N LEU A 138 12.30 19.92 -14.74
CA LEU A 138 12.42 20.84 -13.62
C LEU A 138 13.89 21.23 -13.38
N PRO A 139 14.18 22.47 -12.96
CA PRO A 139 15.53 22.91 -12.64
C PRO A 139 15.98 22.37 -11.27
N LEU A 140 15.96 21.06 -11.10
CA LEU A 140 16.30 20.35 -9.87
C LEU A 140 17.55 19.48 -10.07
N PRO A 141 18.38 19.28 -9.04
CA PRO A 141 19.44 18.29 -9.04
C PRO A 141 18.94 16.90 -9.46
N ARG A 142 19.75 16.17 -10.26
CA ARG A 142 19.39 14.82 -10.75
C ARG A 142 18.96 13.85 -9.65
N ARG A 143 19.60 13.92 -8.47
CA ARG A 143 19.23 13.10 -7.31
C ARG A 143 17.80 13.36 -6.82
N LEU A 144 17.36 14.63 -6.84
CA LEU A 144 15.98 14.98 -6.48
C LEU A 144 14.98 14.56 -7.56
N ILE A 145 15.35 14.66 -8.85
CA ILE A 145 14.52 14.14 -9.95
C ILE A 145 14.29 12.63 -9.80
N ARG A 146 15.35 11.83 -9.58
CA ARG A 146 15.25 10.39 -9.34
C ARG A 146 14.38 10.08 -8.11
N TYR A 147 14.58 10.82 -7.01
CA TYR A 147 13.78 10.69 -5.81
C TYR A 147 12.28 10.93 -6.06
N LEU A 148 11.96 11.96 -6.85
CA LEU A 148 10.58 12.27 -7.24
C LEU A 148 9.99 11.20 -8.17
N GLN A 149 10.79 10.53 -8.99
CA GLN A 149 10.35 9.49 -9.93
C GLN A 149 10.25 8.07 -9.33
N TYR A 150 10.60 7.90 -8.05
CA TYR A 150 10.79 6.59 -7.42
C TYR A 150 11.83 5.73 -8.15
N ASP A 151 12.84 6.37 -8.70
CA ASP A 151 13.97 5.69 -9.33
C ASP A 151 15.08 5.51 -8.28
N SER A 152 15.20 4.29 -7.76
CA SER A 152 16.24 3.89 -6.81
C SER A 152 17.45 3.25 -7.50
N THR A 153 17.55 3.31 -8.84
CA THR A 153 18.77 2.88 -9.52
C THR A 153 19.92 3.82 -9.13
N GLN A 154 20.92 3.27 -8.43
CA GLN A 154 22.18 3.94 -8.15
C GLN A 154 22.99 4.02 -9.44
#